data_AF-A0A0N0A134-F1
#
_entry.id   AF-A0A0N0A134-F1
#
_cell.length_a   1.000
_cell.length_b   1.000
_cell.length_c   1.000
_cell.angle_alpha   90.00
_cell.angle_beta   90.00
_cell.angle_gamma   90.00
#
_symmetry.space_group_name_H-M   'P 1'
#
loop_
_entity.id
_entity.type
_entity.pdbx_description
1 polymer ?
#
loop_
_entity_poly.entity_id
_entity_poly.type
_entity_poly.pdbx_seq_one_letter_code
_entity_poly.pdbx_strand_id
1 'polypeptide(L)'
;MVDDTPVVLDGRSLGGDDVLRVARYHTPVVLHADGIGRLEASWRASQRLVVRRQVYGRTTGVGANRDQIVTTEGWSEHGLRLLRSHAGGLGGMLPEEQVRAMMVVRLNQLLAGGAGVRGAVAEALLAALNSGCYPGVHEYGAIGTGDLTALAETGLTLIGERYWLGSTQTPDPIDLDSGDALALISSNALTIGMAGLAWHDASELLRATQVVAALSFLAVDGAVEAYAERVHLGRPHPGQVAVAAEMRRLLGEPSRPPARIQDPFGYRCFPQIHGPAVDAATDLGRVLDVEFNAAAENPLIVADHFGHEDDAAYHHGAFHSAYLGQALDRLRLALLHTGHLSTARLATLVEPNFTGLQPFLAEGVRGSSGVMILEYSANSALAEVRTLAEPASIGNAVVSRGQEENSSFAFQSASQALRSLGAFRLVLACEIVAAVRALRLRGIVPDTAPLRAAFEIAEAKLNPDMTDRQLSPDVEVASALLDEFASC
;
A
#
# COMPACT_ATOMS: atom_id res chain seq x y z
N MET A 1 -2.98 -16.66 10.95
CA MET A 1 -4.41 -16.58 11.34
C MET A 1 -4.73 -15.11 11.44
N VAL A 2 -5.65 -14.62 10.61
CA VAL A 2 -6.10 -13.23 10.70
C VAL A 2 -6.92 -13.09 11.99
N ASP A 3 -6.69 -12.04 12.76
CA ASP A 3 -7.51 -11.74 13.93
C ASP A 3 -8.95 -11.42 13.47
N ASP A 4 -9.92 -12.21 13.91
CA ASP A 4 -11.34 -12.06 13.56
C ASP A 4 -12.06 -11.02 14.44
N THR A 5 -11.35 -10.40 15.40
CA THR A 5 -11.92 -9.35 16.26
C THR A 5 -12.38 -8.16 15.40
N PRO A 6 -13.59 -7.63 15.58
CA PRO A 6 -14.04 -6.48 14.78
C PRO A 6 -13.08 -5.30 14.84
N VAL A 7 -12.85 -4.64 13.70
CA VAL A 7 -12.10 -3.38 13.64
C VAL A 7 -12.97 -2.27 14.21
N VAL A 8 -12.49 -1.61 15.26
CA VAL A 8 -13.20 -0.51 15.94
C VAL A 8 -12.72 0.81 15.35
N LEU A 9 -13.62 1.54 14.69
CA LEU A 9 -13.32 2.88 14.18
C LEU A 9 -13.75 3.93 15.19
N ASP A 10 -12.79 4.71 15.67
CA ASP A 10 -13.04 5.88 16.50
C ASP A 10 -12.73 7.19 15.77
N GLY A 11 -12.04 7.16 14.63
CA GLY A 11 -11.57 8.35 13.91
C GLY A 11 -10.20 8.86 14.34
N ARG A 12 -9.45 8.10 15.15
CA ARG A 12 -8.14 8.50 15.71
C ARG A 12 -7.11 7.38 15.79
N SER A 13 -7.52 6.12 15.81
CA SER A 13 -6.62 4.98 16.01
C SER A 13 -6.66 3.92 14.91
N LEU A 14 -7.13 4.25 13.70
CA LEU A 14 -7.08 3.33 12.56
C LEU A 14 -5.62 3.10 12.16
N GLY A 15 -5.16 1.85 12.22
CA GLY A 15 -3.84 1.44 11.76
C GLY A 15 -3.84 0.87 10.33
N GLY A 16 -2.65 0.75 9.73
CA GLY A 16 -2.50 0.13 8.40
C GLY A 16 -2.97 -1.33 8.35
N ASP A 17 -2.72 -2.10 9.41
CA ASP A 17 -3.17 -3.50 9.51
C ASP A 17 -4.70 -3.61 9.57
N ASP A 18 -5.39 -2.65 10.20
CA ASP A 18 -6.86 -2.62 10.20
C ASP A 18 -7.43 -2.35 8.82
N VAL A 19 -6.81 -1.46 8.04
CA VAL A 19 -7.19 -1.20 6.65
C VAL A 19 -7.10 -2.49 5.83
N LEU A 20 -6.00 -3.23 5.96
CA LEU A 20 -5.82 -4.53 5.30
C LEU A 20 -6.90 -5.53 5.72
N ARG A 21 -7.16 -5.66 7.02
CA ARG A 21 -8.16 -6.57 7.60
C ARG A 21 -9.55 -6.34 7.04
N VAL A 22 -9.96 -5.10 6.87
CA VAL A 22 -11.25 -4.75 6.27
C VAL A 22 -11.24 -4.94 4.74
N ALA A 23 -10.14 -4.56 4.08
CA ALA A 23 -10.03 -4.54 2.63
C ALA A 23 -9.91 -5.94 2.00
N ARG A 24 -9.05 -6.80 2.55
CA ARG A 24 -8.74 -8.14 1.99
C ARG A 24 -9.42 -9.29 2.70
N TYR A 25 -9.67 -9.15 4.00
CA TYR A 25 -10.19 -10.24 4.84
C TYR A 25 -11.62 -10.00 5.31
N HIS A 26 -12.29 -8.94 4.82
CA HIS A 26 -13.68 -8.60 5.13
C HIS A 26 -13.98 -8.59 6.63
N THR A 27 -12.99 -8.22 7.45
CA THR A 27 -13.15 -8.17 8.91
C THR A 27 -14.29 -7.20 9.25
N PRO A 28 -15.25 -7.58 10.12
CA PRO A 28 -16.35 -6.71 10.51
C PRO A 28 -15.86 -5.41 11.13
N VAL A 29 -16.59 -4.33 10.86
CA VAL A 29 -16.31 -2.99 11.36
C VAL A 29 -17.39 -2.59 12.38
N VAL A 30 -16.97 -1.93 13.46
CA VAL A 30 -17.87 -1.31 14.44
C VAL A 30 -17.43 0.13 14.70
N LEU A 31 -18.40 1.02 14.98
CA LEU A 31 -18.10 2.42 15.28
C LEU A 31 -18.03 2.62 16.80
N HIS A 32 -17.00 3.32 17.26
CA HIS A 32 -16.87 3.71 18.66
C HIS A 32 -17.77 4.92 18.98
N ALA A 33 -18.37 4.92 20.17
CA ALA A 33 -19.30 5.98 20.60
C ALA A 33 -18.67 7.39 20.57
N ASP A 34 -17.38 7.50 20.93
CA ASP A 34 -16.68 8.79 20.90
C ASP A 34 -16.52 9.37 19.48
N GLY A 35 -16.33 8.51 18.48
CA GLY A 35 -16.25 8.92 17.08
C GLY A 35 -17.61 9.41 16.58
N ILE A 36 -18.68 8.68 16.93
CA ILE A 36 -20.06 9.08 16.63
C ILE A 36 -20.37 10.44 17.27
N GLY A 37 -20.01 10.63 18.54
CA GLY A 37 -20.21 11.89 19.26
C GLY A 37 -19.52 13.08 18.59
N ARG A 38 -18.28 12.91 18.10
CA ARG A 38 -17.57 13.94 17.34
C ARG A 38 -18.21 14.24 16.00
N LEU A 39 -18.61 13.22 15.26
CA LEU A 39 -19.31 13.37 13.99
C LEU A 39 -20.61 14.18 14.18
N GLU A 40 -21.42 13.83 15.18
CA GLU A 40 -22.65 14.56 15.49
C GLU A 40 -22.40 16.01 15.91
N ALA A 41 -21.40 16.24 16.77
CA ALA A 41 -21.04 17.58 17.21
C ALA A 41 -20.62 18.47 16.03
N SER A 42 -19.77 17.94 15.14
CA SER A 42 -19.33 18.58 13.91
C SER A 42 -20.50 18.91 13.00
N TRP A 43 -21.42 17.96 12.79
CA TRP A 43 -22.62 18.19 11.98
C TRP A 43 -23.49 19.31 12.57
N ARG A 44 -23.79 19.27 13.87
CA ARG A 44 -24.59 20.31 14.55
C ARG A 44 -23.93 21.69 14.46
N ALA A 45 -22.60 21.77 14.61
CA ALA A 45 -21.85 23.01 14.43
C ALA A 45 -21.98 23.54 12.99
N SER A 46 -21.88 22.66 12.00
CA SER A 46 -22.05 23.05 10.59
C SER A 46 -23.43 23.65 10.31
N GLN A 47 -24.50 23.08 10.89
CA GLN A 47 -25.87 23.61 10.75
C GLN A 47 -26.03 25.01 11.38
N ARG A 48 -25.34 25.29 12.50
CA ARG A 48 -25.35 26.63 13.12
C ARG A 48 -24.53 27.63 12.31
N LEU A 49 -23.41 27.21 11.72
CA LEU A 49 -22.50 28.04 10.95
C LEU A 49 -23.11 28.57 9.65
N VAL A 50 -23.82 27.72 8.90
CA VAL A 50 -24.41 28.10 7.60
C VAL A 50 -25.49 29.19 7.71
N VAL A 51 -26.05 29.39 8.91
CA VAL A 51 -26.99 30.49 9.20
C VAL A 51 -26.26 31.82 9.47
N ARG A 52 -25.03 31.75 9.99
CA ARG A 52 -24.28 32.92 10.47
C ARG A 52 -23.32 33.51 9.44
N ARG A 53 -22.84 32.70 8.50
CA ARG A 53 -21.86 33.10 7.47
C ARG A 53 -21.89 32.17 6.26
N GLN A 54 -21.27 32.62 5.18
CA GLN A 54 -21.00 31.76 4.04
C GLN A 54 -19.95 30.69 4.39
N VAL A 55 -20.17 29.47 3.89
CA VAL A 55 -19.29 28.32 4.09
C VAL A 55 -19.08 27.61 2.73
N TYR A 56 -17.81 27.44 2.36
CA TYR A 56 -17.39 26.86 1.07
C TYR A 56 -18.06 25.50 0.80
N GLY A 57 -18.68 25.35 -0.37
CA GLY A 57 -19.39 24.16 -0.84
C GLY A 57 -20.61 23.73 -0.05
N ARG A 58 -21.04 24.53 0.94
CA ARG A 58 -22.32 24.37 1.64
C ARG A 58 -23.32 25.45 1.22
N THR A 59 -22.91 26.70 1.35
CA THR A 59 -23.72 27.87 0.95
C THR A 59 -23.14 28.57 -0.29
N THR A 60 -22.06 28.05 -0.85
CA THR A 60 -21.41 28.53 -2.07
C THR A 60 -21.12 27.38 -3.03
N GLY A 61 -20.81 27.68 -4.29
CA GLY A 61 -20.22 26.70 -5.21
C GLY A 61 -18.81 26.25 -4.79
N VAL A 62 -18.22 25.34 -5.57
CA VAL A 62 -16.87 24.78 -5.36
C VAL A 62 -15.91 25.12 -6.50
N GLY A 63 -14.60 25.07 -6.23
CA GLY A 63 -13.53 25.30 -7.20
C GLY A 63 -13.63 26.68 -7.85
N ALA A 64 -13.67 26.72 -9.18
CA ALA A 64 -13.83 27.94 -9.96
C ALA A 64 -15.18 28.66 -9.72
N ASN A 65 -16.17 28.00 -9.12
CA ASN A 65 -17.49 28.55 -8.84
C ASN A 65 -17.68 29.00 -7.37
N ARG A 66 -16.60 29.13 -6.60
CA ARG A 66 -16.64 29.47 -5.16
C ARG A 66 -17.35 30.79 -4.82
N ASP A 67 -17.41 31.73 -5.75
CA ASP A 67 -18.03 33.05 -5.54
C ASP A 67 -19.56 33.03 -5.78
N GLN A 68 -20.12 31.90 -6.21
CA GLN A 68 -21.56 31.74 -6.45
C GLN A 68 -22.29 31.35 -5.16
N ILE A 69 -23.31 32.12 -4.76
CA ILE A 69 -24.12 31.86 -3.56
C ILE A 69 -25.23 30.84 -3.86
N VAL A 70 -25.41 29.85 -2.99
CA VAL A 70 -26.45 28.82 -3.10
C VAL A 70 -27.55 29.12 -2.08
N THR A 71 -28.76 29.42 -2.56
CA THR A 71 -29.93 29.70 -1.71
C THR A 71 -30.44 28.43 -1.03
N THR A 72 -31.03 28.58 0.16
CA THR A 72 -31.55 27.49 1.02
C THR A 72 -32.55 26.56 0.32
N GLU A 73 -33.35 27.09 -0.60
CA GLU A 73 -34.33 26.32 -1.38
C GLU A 73 -33.67 25.34 -2.36
N GLY A 74 -32.40 25.54 -2.72
CA GLY A 74 -31.67 24.72 -3.69
C GLY A 74 -30.62 23.77 -3.09
N TRP A 75 -30.53 23.62 -1.76
CA TRP A 75 -29.41 22.90 -1.12
C TRP A 75 -29.37 21.40 -1.46
N SER A 76 -30.49 20.68 -1.38
CA SER A 76 -30.53 19.25 -1.74
C SER A 76 -30.23 19.04 -3.25
N GLU A 77 -30.82 19.86 -4.12
CA GLU A 77 -30.53 19.84 -5.56
C GLU A 77 -29.07 20.22 -5.87
N HIS A 78 -28.46 21.12 -5.10
CA HIS A 78 -27.06 21.50 -5.26
C HIS A 78 -26.11 20.35 -4.93
N GLY A 79 -26.30 19.66 -3.80
CA GLY A 79 -25.49 18.50 -3.43
C GLY A 79 -25.57 17.39 -4.48
N LEU A 80 -26.77 17.11 -5.00
CA LEU A 80 -26.95 16.11 -6.05
C LEU A 80 -26.25 16.51 -7.35
N ARG A 81 -26.37 17.78 -7.78
CA ARG A 81 -25.65 18.30 -8.96
C ARG A 81 -24.14 18.19 -8.77
N LEU A 82 -23.65 18.45 -7.56
CA LEU A 82 -22.23 18.33 -7.23
C LEU A 82 -21.74 16.89 -7.40
N LEU A 83 -22.44 15.90 -6.82
CA LEU A 83 -22.05 14.49 -6.96
C LEU A 83 -22.07 14.06 -8.43
N ARG A 84 -23.15 14.35 -9.16
CA ARG A 84 -23.28 13.97 -10.58
C ARG A 84 -22.21 14.61 -11.46
N SER A 85 -21.83 15.86 -11.21
CA SER A 85 -20.78 16.52 -11.99
C SER A 85 -19.37 16.02 -11.66
N HIS A 86 -19.14 15.56 -10.43
CA HIS A 86 -17.83 15.08 -9.97
C HIS A 86 -17.65 13.58 -10.22
N ALA A 87 -18.71 12.80 -10.41
CA ALA A 87 -18.66 11.39 -10.77
C ALA A 87 -18.24 11.16 -12.24
N GLY A 88 -17.12 11.76 -12.66
CA GLY A 88 -16.57 11.71 -14.01
C GLY A 88 -15.44 10.69 -14.19
N GLY A 89 -15.49 9.56 -13.49
CA GLY A 89 -14.47 8.52 -13.52
C GLY A 89 -14.33 7.88 -14.91
N LEU A 90 -13.09 7.53 -15.28
CA LEU A 90 -12.77 6.93 -16.59
C LEU A 90 -11.90 5.67 -16.43
N GLY A 91 -11.90 4.80 -17.45
CA GLY A 91 -11.05 3.61 -17.51
C GLY A 91 -11.71 2.35 -16.96
N GLY A 92 -10.90 1.42 -16.45
CA GLY A 92 -11.39 0.21 -15.80
C GLY A 92 -11.89 0.48 -14.39
N MET A 93 -12.63 -0.48 -13.83
CA MET A 93 -13.01 -0.46 -12.41
C MET A 93 -11.82 -0.86 -11.54
N LEU A 94 -11.64 -0.19 -10.42
CA LEU A 94 -10.63 -0.54 -9.43
C LEU A 94 -10.97 -1.89 -8.74
N PRO A 95 -9.95 -2.67 -8.32
CA PRO A 95 -10.15 -3.88 -7.55
C PRO A 95 -10.92 -3.63 -6.25
N GLU A 96 -11.73 -4.61 -5.84
CA GLU A 96 -12.53 -4.57 -4.61
C GLU A 96 -11.73 -4.13 -3.39
N GLU A 97 -10.54 -4.71 -3.18
CA GLU A 97 -9.70 -4.41 -2.02
C GLU A 97 -9.35 -2.91 -1.93
N GLN A 98 -9.11 -2.25 -3.06
CA GLN A 98 -8.75 -0.82 -3.10
C GLN A 98 -9.96 0.06 -2.75
N VAL A 99 -11.13 -0.33 -3.24
CA VAL A 99 -12.40 0.37 -2.93
C VAL A 99 -12.80 0.17 -1.48
N ARG A 100 -12.64 -1.03 -0.93
CA ARG A 100 -12.89 -1.31 0.49
C ARG A 100 -11.92 -0.56 1.40
N ALA A 101 -10.64 -0.48 1.02
CA ALA A 101 -9.64 0.34 1.70
C ALA A 101 -10.04 1.83 1.70
N MET A 102 -10.51 2.36 0.57
CA MET A 102 -11.07 3.73 0.50
C MET A 102 -12.23 3.91 1.48
N MET A 103 -13.18 2.97 1.51
CA MET A 103 -14.39 3.08 2.34
C MET A 103 -14.06 3.10 3.83
N VAL A 104 -13.18 2.21 4.32
CA VAL A 104 -12.80 2.17 5.74
C VAL A 104 -12.02 3.42 6.16
N VAL A 105 -11.10 3.90 5.31
CA VAL A 105 -10.38 5.15 5.57
C VAL A 105 -11.33 6.33 5.61
N ARG A 106 -12.26 6.44 4.64
CA ARG A 106 -13.21 7.53 4.61
C ARG A 106 -14.11 7.50 5.84
N LEU A 107 -14.63 6.33 6.20
CA LEU A 107 -15.48 6.17 7.38
C LEU A 107 -14.78 6.62 8.66
N ASN A 108 -13.51 6.24 8.84
CA ASN A 108 -12.71 6.68 9.98
C ASN A 108 -12.49 8.20 9.99
N GLN A 109 -12.15 8.80 8.84
CA GLN A 109 -11.97 10.25 8.72
C GLN A 109 -13.25 11.04 9.03
N LEU A 110 -14.43 10.54 8.65
CA LEU A 110 -15.70 11.17 9.03
C LEU A 110 -15.91 11.18 10.55
N LEU A 111 -15.52 10.10 11.24
CA LEU A 111 -15.55 10.01 12.72
C LEU A 111 -14.51 10.88 13.42
N ALA A 112 -13.47 11.34 12.72
CA ALA A 112 -12.53 12.31 13.26
C ALA A 112 -13.21 13.65 13.58
N GLY A 113 -14.35 13.95 12.94
CA GLY A 113 -15.26 15.03 13.33
C GLY A 113 -14.95 16.39 12.72
N GLY A 114 -14.24 16.46 11.59
CA GLY A 114 -13.97 17.72 10.89
C GLY A 114 -14.88 18.03 9.70
N ALA A 115 -15.62 17.04 9.19
CA ALA A 115 -16.34 17.16 7.92
C ALA A 115 -17.70 17.89 8.03
N GLY A 116 -18.34 17.82 9.21
CA GLY A 116 -19.72 18.30 9.42
C GLY A 116 -20.79 17.50 8.66
N VAL A 117 -20.56 16.20 8.42
CA VAL A 117 -21.47 15.32 7.67
C VAL A 117 -22.55 14.69 8.57
N ARG A 118 -23.73 14.38 8.03
CA ARG A 118 -24.76 13.59 8.76
C ARG A 118 -24.31 12.16 9.06
N GLY A 119 -24.76 11.65 10.21
CA GLY A 119 -24.50 10.26 10.66
C GLY A 119 -24.96 9.19 9.67
N ALA A 120 -26.05 9.44 8.94
CA ALA A 120 -26.57 8.53 7.92
C ALA A 120 -25.52 8.14 6.85
N VAL A 121 -24.58 9.03 6.52
CA VAL A 121 -23.49 8.72 5.57
C VAL A 121 -22.52 7.70 6.17
N ALA A 122 -22.15 7.87 7.43
CA ALA A 122 -21.27 6.94 8.14
C ALA A 122 -21.96 5.58 8.35
N GLU A 123 -23.25 5.58 8.71
CA GLU A 123 -24.05 4.37 8.87
C GLU A 123 -24.18 3.58 7.55
N ALA A 124 -24.41 4.26 6.43
CA ALA A 124 -24.50 3.61 5.12
C ALA A 124 -23.16 3.03 4.65
N LEU A 125 -22.04 3.73 4.88
CA LEU A 125 -20.69 3.19 4.61
C LEU A 125 -20.38 1.97 5.49
N LEU A 126 -20.73 2.02 6.77
CA LEU A 126 -20.60 0.90 7.70
C LEU A 126 -21.42 -0.31 7.23
N ALA A 127 -22.69 -0.08 6.88
CA ALA A 127 -23.58 -1.13 6.39
C ALA A 127 -23.02 -1.78 5.13
N ALA A 128 -22.49 -0.99 4.18
CA ALA A 128 -21.86 -1.50 2.98
C ALA A 128 -20.62 -2.35 3.28
N LEU A 129 -19.71 -1.85 4.12
CA LEU A 129 -18.49 -2.58 4.51
C LEU A 129 -18.82 -3.95 5.11
N ASN A 130 -19.81 -4.00 6.02
CA ASN A 130 -20.21 -5.19 6.75
C ASN A 130 -21.10 -6.15 5.94
N SER A 131 -21.83 -5.65 4.93
CA SER A 131 -22.60 -6.52 4.02
C SER A 131 -21.75 -7.09 2.87
N GLY A 132 -20.49 -6.68 2.76
CA GLY A 132 -19.60 -7.03 1.65
C GLY A 132 -19.86 -6.24 0.37
N CYS A 133 -20.63 -5.15 0.45
CA CYS A 133 -20.88 -4.26 -0.69
C CYS A 133 -19.77 -3.23 -0.87
N TYR A 134 -19.51 -2.85 -2.11
CA TYR A 134 -18.63 -1.73 -2.46
C TYR A 134 -19.12 -1.02 -3.74
N PRO A 135 -18.87 0.29 -3.91
CA PRO A 135 -19.25 1.01 -5.12
C PRO A 135 -18.32 0.67 -6.30
N GLY A 136 -18.84 0.72 -7.52
CA GLY A 136 -17.99 0.72 -8.72
C GLY A 136 -17.28 2.07 -8.87
N VAL A 137 -15.94 2.06 -8.72
CA VAL A 137 -15.07 3.24 -8.83
C VAL A 137 -14.07 3.05 -9.98
N HIS A 138 -13.89 4.08 -10.79
CA HIS A 138 -12.97 4.03 -11.93
C HIS A 138 -11.52 4.40 -11.58
N GLU A 139 -10.58 3.88 -12.37
CA GLU A 139 -9.13 4.07 -12.21
C GLU A 139 -8.67 5.53 -12.41
N TYR A 140 -9.23 6.25 -13.39
CA TYR A 140 -8.79 7.61 -13.70
C TYR A 140 -9.77 8.65 -13.14
N GLY A 141 -9.23 9.61 -12.39
CA GLY A 141 -10.02 10.72 -11.85
C GLY A 141 -9.35 11.53 -10.74
N ALA A 142 -8.25 11.05 -10.17
CA ALA A 142 -7.52 11.72 -9.09
C ALA A 142 -6.15 12.25 -9.54
N ILE A 143 -5.80 13.43 -9.05
CA ILE A 143 -4.50 14.10 -9.29
C ILE A 143 -3.78 14.47 -7.97
N GLY A 144 -4.33 14.06 -6.82
CA GLY A 144 -3.72 14.30 -5.51
C GLY A 144 -4.11 15.65 -4.86
N THR A 145 -5.32 16.12 -5.15
CA THR A 145 -5.99 17.28 -4.52
C THR A 145 -7.35 16.89 -3.92
N GLY A 146 -7.50 15.61 -3.56
CA GLY A 146 -8.77 14.97 -3.23
C GLY A 146 -9.16 13.93 -4.29
N ASP A 147 -9.65 12.78 -3.84
CA ASP A 147 -10.19 11.71 -4.68
C ASP A 147 -11.66 11.99 -5.03
N LEU A 148 -11.93 13.23 -5.48
CA LEU A 148 -13.27 13.78 -5.69
C LEU A 148 -14.13 12.85 -6.54
N THR A 149 -13.54 12.34 -7.62
CA THR A 149 -14.22 11.49 -8.59
C THR A 149 -14.68 10.17 -7.98
N ALA A 150 -13.77 9.45 -7.30
CA ALA A 150 -14.07 8.17 -6.67
C ALA A 150 -15.11 8.29 -5.55
N LEU A 151 -14.99 9.34 -4.73
CA LEU A 151 -15.92 9.58 -3.63
C LEU A 151 -17.27 10.11 -4.14
N ALA A 152 -17.32 10.80 -5.28
CA ALA A 152 -18.58 11.18 -5.92
C ALA A 152 -19.31 9.96 -6.51
N GLU A 153 -18.59 9.02 -7.14
CA GLU A 153 -19.18 7.74 -7.57
C GLU A 153 -19.69 6.91 -6.39
N THR A 154 -18.98 6.96 -5.26
CA THR A 154 -19.44 6.39 -3.99
C THR A 154 -20.72 7.08 -3.51
N GLY A 155 -20.76 8.41 -3.53
CA GLY A 155 -21.95 9.19 -3.16
C GLY A 155 -23.17 8.86 -4.02
N LEU A 156 -23.01 8.74 -5.34
CA LEU A 156 -24.10 8.32 -6.24
C LEU A 156 -24.58 6.89 -5.96
N THR A 157 -23.70 6.02 -5.48
CA THR A 157 -24.07 4.65 -5.06
C THR A 157 -24.87 4.68 -3.75
N LEU A 158 -24.46 5.50 -2.79
CA LEU A 158 -25.15 5.67 -1.50
C LEU A 158 -26.60 6.18 -1.67
N ILE A 159 -26.86 7.02 -2.68
CA ILE A 159 -28.21 7.54 -2.97
C ILE A 159 -29.01 6.66 -3.93
N GLY A 160 -28.46 5.53 -4.37
CA GLY A 160 -29.14 4.58 -5.27
C GLY A 160 -29.18 4.95 -6.76
N GLU A 161 -28.37 5.93 -7.21
CA GLU A 161 -28.22 6.26 -8.64
C GLU A 161 -27.20 5.37 -9.36
N ARG A 162 -26.36 4.67 -8.58
CA ARG A 162 -25.47 3.62 -9.04
C ARG A 162 -25.69 2.37 -8.21
N TYR A 163 -25.28 1.22 -8.74
CA TYR A 163 -25.45 -0.07 -8.09
C TYR A 163 -24.23 -0.45 -7.26
N TRP A 164 -24.48 -1.19 -6.17
CA TRP A 164 -23.45 -1.84 -5.39
C TRP A 164 -22.90 -3.09 -6.11
N LEU A 165 -21.63 -3.38 -5.87
CA LEU A 165 -20.94 -4.61 -6.27
C LEU A 165 -20.71 -5.51 -5.04
N GLY A 166 -20.29 -6.75 -5.27
CA GLY A 166 -19.94 -7.73 -4.21
C GLY A 166 -21.15 -8.55 -3.75
N SER A 167 -21.92 -8.02 -2.81
CA SER A 167 -23.06 -8.70 -2.20
C SER A 167 -24.41 -8.29 -2.79
N THR A 168 -25.39 -9.20 -2.74
CA THR A 168 -26.79 -8.93 -3.12
C THR A 168 -27.60 -8.29 -2.00
N GLN A 169 -27.12 -8.35 -0.75
CA GLN A 169 -27.72 -7.65 0.38
C GLN A 169 -27.15 -6.24 0.45
N THR A 170 -27.76 -5.33 -0.30
CA THR A 170 -27.28 -3.96 -0.41
C THR A 170 -27.87 -3.05 0.67
N PRO A 171 -27.11 -2.03 1.13
CA PRO A 171 -27.66 -0.98 1.98
C PRO A 171 -28.83 -0.25 1.31
N ASP A 172 -29.78 0.23 2.12
CA ASP A 172 -30.87 1.08 1.65
C ASP A 172 -30.31 2.44 1.18
N PRO A 173 -30.83 3.02 0.08
CA PRO A 173 -30.46 4.36 -0.35
C PRO A 173 -30.71 5.41 0.72
N ILE A 174 -29.79 6.36 0.86
CA ILE A 174 -29.92 7.51 1.76
C ILE A 174 -30.17 8.81 0.98
N ASP A 175 -30.81 9.77 1.62
CA ASP A 175 -30.86 11.15 1.12
C ASP A 175 -29.56 11.89 1.48
N LEU A 176 -29.03 12.71 0.56
CA LEU A 176 -27.89 13.61 0.80
C LEU A 176 -28.29 15.08 0.61
N ASP A 177 -27.73 15.98 1.41
CA ASP A 177 -27.82 17.43 1.20
C ASP A 177 -26.50 18.00 0.64
N SER A 178 -26.46 19.31 0.36
CA SER A 178 -25.23 19.97 -0.14
C SER A 178 -24.04 19.84 0.81
N GLY A 179 -24.30 19.89 2.12
CA GLY A 179 -23.26 19.79 3.13
C GLY A 179 -22.65 18.40 3.18
N ASP A 180 -23.46 17.37 2.99
CA ASP A 180 -22.97 15.99 2.95
C ASP A 180 -22.20 15.69 1.67
N ALA A 181 -22.62 16.23 0.52
CA ALA A 181 -21.97 15.98 -0.75
C ALA A 181 -20.50 16.44 -0.75
N LEU A 182 -20.23 17.70 -0.39
CA LEU A 182 -18.84 18.16 -0.29
C LEU A 182 -18.09 17.44 0.82
N ALA A 183 -18.72 17.27 1.99
CA ALA A 183 -18.09 16.60 3.12
C ALA A 183 -17.67 15.18 2.75
N LEU A 184 -18.48 14.42 2.00
CA LEU A 184 -18.13 13.08 1.54
C LEU A 184 -16.92 13.09 0.60
N ILE A 185 -16.93 13.98 -0.41
CA ILE A 185 -15.94 13.93 -1.50
C ILE A 185 -14.62 14.63 -1.18
N SER A 186 -14.57 15.52 -0.18
CA SER A 186 -13.37 16.28 0.21
C SER A 186 -12.37 15.42 1.02
N SER A 187 -11.79 14.40 0.39
CA SER A 187 -10.80 13.52 1.03
C SER A 187 -9.93 12.81 -0.02
N ASN A 188 -8.74 12.36 0.40
CA ASN A 188 -7.87 11.47 -0.37
C ASN A 188 -7.99 10.00 0.08
N ALA A 189 -9.18 9.58 0.54
CA ALA A 189 -9.37 8.26 1.14
C ALA A 189 -8.99 7.08 0.23
N LEU A 190 -9.17 7.21 -1.09
CA LEU A 190 -8.79 6.15 -2.03
C LEU A 190 -7.26 6.06 -2.12
N THR A 191 -6.61 7.20 -2.32
CA THR A 191 -5.15 7.29 -2.38
C THR A 191 -4.51 6.79 -1.09
N ILE A 192 -5.05 7.19 0.07
CA ILE A 192 -4.57 6.77 1.40
C ILE A 192 -4.80 5.27 1.62
N GLY A 193 -5.98 4.75 1.25
CA GLY A 193 -6.28 3.31 1.33
C GLY A 193 -5.34 2.46 0.46
N MET A 194 -5.12 2.86 -0.79
CA MET A 194 -4.15 2.21 -1.69
C MET A 194 -2.73 2.27 -1.15
N ALA A 195 -2.32 3.40 -0.56
CA ALA A 195 -1.02 3.53 0.07
C ALA A 195 -0.87 2.62 1.30
N GLY A 196 -1.94 2.43 2.09
CA GLY A 196 -2.00 1.45 3.17
C GLY A 196 -1.76 0.01 2.71
N LEU A 197 -2.42 -0.39 1.63
CA LEU A 197 -2.20 -1.70 1.00
C LEU A 197 -0.75 -1.84 0.50
N ALA A 198 -0.22 -0.82 -0.17
CA ALA A 198 1.15 -0.81 -0.66
C ALA A 198 2.19 -0.88 0.48
N TRP A 199 1.93 -0.18 1.59
CA TRP A 199 2.80 -0.22 2.77
C TRP A 199 2.84 -1.62 3.39
N HIS A 200 1.68 -2.29 3.50
CA HIS A 200 1.62 -3.66 4.02
C HIS A 200 2.38 -4.62 3.09
N ASP A 201 2.08 -4.60 1.79
CA ASP A 201 2.73 -5.46 0.80
C ASP A 201 4.26 -5.24 0.74
N ALA A 202 4.70 -3.99 0.83
CA ALA A 202 6.12 -3.67 0.91
C ALA A 202 6.75 -4.23 2.18
N SER A 203 6.10 -4.06 3.33
CA SER A 203 6.61 -4.53 4.61
C SER A 203 6.79 -6.06 4.63
N GLU A 204 5.82 -6.79 4.10
CA GLU A 204 5.88 -8.25 3.92
C GLU A 204 7.02 -8.65 2.97
N LEU A 205 7.05 -8.09 1.75
CA LEU A 205 8.06 -8.44 0.76
C LEU A 205 9.48 -8.08 1.19
N LEU A 206 9.67 -6.97 1.93
CA LEU A 206 10.98 -6.59 2.46
C LEU A 206 11.46 -7.57 3.55
N ARG A 207 10.57 -8.05 4.44
CA ARG A 207 10.92 -9.14 5.37
C ARG A 207 11.28 -10.42 4.63
N ALA A 208 10.44 -10.84 3.69
CA ALA A 208 10.66 -12.05 2.90
C ALA A 208 11.97 -11.98 2.10
N THR A 209 12.33 -10.81 1.56
CA THR A 209 13.58 -10.61 0.80
C THR A 209 14.83 -11.03 1.60
N GLN A 210 14.84 -10.87 2.92
CA GLN A 210 15.98 -11.25 3.77
C GLN A 210 16.11 -12.77 3.86
N VAL A 211 15.00 -13.50 3.95
CA VAL A 211 14.96 -14.96 3.87
C VAL A 211 15.43 -15.45 2.50
N VAL A 212 14.93 -14.86 1.42
CA VAL A 212 15.36 -15.19 0.05
C VAL A 212 16.86 -14.97 -0.12
N ALA A 213 17.36 -13.80 0.30
CA ALA A 213 18.79 -13.48 0.24
C ALA A 213 19.63 -14.45 1.08
N ALA A 214 19.15 -14.89 2.24
CA ALA A 214 19.84 -15.86 3.10
C ALA A 214 19.91 -17.27 2.46
N LEU A 215 18.85 -17.73 1.79
CA LEU A 215 18.87 -18.98 1.02
C LEU A 215 19.90 -18.91 -0.11
N SER A 216 19.87 -17.83 -0.90
CA SER A 216 20.85 -17.60 -1.97
C SER A 216 22.28 -17.51 -1.44
N PHE A 217 22.47 -16.84 -0.30
CA PHE A 217 23.76 -16.69 0.36
C PHE A 217 24.34 -18.04 0.80
N LEU A 218 23.50 -18.91 1.37
CA LEU A 218 23.88 -20.26 1.76
C LEU A 218 24.23 -21.13 0.55
N ALA A 219 23.51 -20.95 -0.56
CA ALA A 219 23.71 -21.70 -1.80
C ALA A 219 25.07 -21.41 -2.47
N VAL A 220 25.71 -20.28 -2.15
CA VAL A 220 27.03 -19.88 -2.70
C VAL A 220 28.16 -19.89 -1.67
N ASP A 221 27.93 -20.38 -0.45
CA ASP A 221 28.89 -20.36 0.67
C ASP A 221 29.45 -18.95 0.95
N GLY A 222 28.55 -17.99 1.13
CA GLY A 222 28.91 -16.58 1.31
C GLY A 222 29.71 -16.27 2.60
N ALA A 223 30.40 -15.13 2.58
CA ALA A 223 31.25 -14.60 3.63
C ALA A 223 30.46 -13.78 4.66
N VAL A 224 30.18 -14.38 5.83
CA VAL A 224 29.36 -13.77 6.90
C VAL A 224 29.98 -12.53 7.54
N GLU A 225 31.29 -12.30 7.36
CA GLU A 225 32.00 -11.11 7.86
C GLU A 225 31.34 -9.80 7.39
N ALA A 226 30.75 -9.80 6.18
CA ALA A 226 30.02 -8.66 5.64
C ALA A 226 28.83 -8.21 6.51
N TYR A 227 28.29 -9.11 7.35
CA TYR A 227 27.17 -8.86 8.24
C TYR A 227 27.60 -8.70 9.70
N ALA A 228 28.90 -8.69 10.01
CA ALA A 228 29.37 -8.60 11.39
C ALA A 228 28.85 -7.32 12.09
N GLU A 229 28.39 -7.43 13.32
CA GLU A 229 27.79 -6.31 14.07
C GLU A 229 28.72 -5.08 14.10
N ARG A 230 30.01 -5.28 14.36
CA ARG A 230 31.01 -4.21 14.40
C ARG A 230 31.11 -3.42 13.10
N VAL A 231 30.90 -4.06 11.95
CA VAL A 231 30.90 -3.38 10.63
C VAL A 231 29.72 -2.41 10.56
N HIS A 232 28.54 -2.82 10.99
CA HIS A 232 27.33 -2.00 10.91
C HIS A 232 27.24 -0.95 12.03
N LEU A 233 27.85 -1.19 13.19
CA LEU A 233 28.03 -0.16 14.21
C LEU A 233 29.02 0.92 13.78
N GLY A 234 29.93 0.64 12.84
CA GLY A 234 30.82 1.64 12.24
C GLY A 234 30.08 2.69 11.39
N ARG A 235 28.87 2.38 10.91
CA ARG A 235 27.98 3.31 10.19
C ARG A 235 26.51 2.95 10.46
N PRO A 236 25.93 3.38 11.59
CA PRO A 236 24.70 2.81 12.15
C PRO A 236 23.42 3.44 11.59
N HIS A 237 23.17 3.29 10.28
CA HIS A 237 21.85 3.59 9.73
C HIS A 237 20.82 2.55 10.21
N PRO A 238 19.62 2.95 10.69
CA PRO A 238 18.68 2.04 11.34
C PRO A 238 18.34 0.79 10.52
N GLY A 239 17.85 0.96 9.28
CA GLY A 239 17.52 -0.15 8.39
C GLY A 239 18.73 -1.02 8.06
N GLN A 240 19.91 -0.44 7.86
CA GLN A 240 21.14 -1.20 7.61
C GLN A 240 21.51 -2.09 8.79
N VAL A 241 21.45 -1.56 10.01
CA VAL A 241 21.76 -2.30 11.24
C VAL A 241 20.75 -3.43 11.45
N ALA A 242 19.46 -3.14 11.24
CA ALA A 242 18.38 -4.11 11.37
C ALA A 242 18.53 -5.27 10.37
N VAL A 243 18.74 -4.97 9.08
CA VAL A 243 18.92 -5.99 8.03
C VAL A 243 20.15 -6.86 8.31
N ALA A 244 21.26 -6.26 8.75
CA ALA A 244 22.44 -7.04 9.09
C ALA A 244 22.21 -7.95 10.31
N ALA A 245 21.48 -7.47 11.32
CA ALA A 245 21.11 -8.27 12.48
C ALA A 245 20.23 -9.46 12.09
N GLU A 246 19.28 -9.23 11.20
CA GLU A 246 18.39 -10.28 10.71
C GLU A 246 19.13 -11.30 9.86
N MET A 247 20.01 -10.88 8.96
CA MET A 247 20.88 -11.81 8.22
C MET A 247 21.76 -12.64 9.16
N ARG A 248 22.28 -12.07 10.27
CA ARG A 248 22.99 -12.85 11.29
C ARG A 248 22.07 -13.86 11.99
N ARG A 249 20.83 -13.48 12.30
CA ARG A 249 19.83 -14.38 12.90
C ARG A 249 19.51 -15.57 11.98
N LEU A 250 19.30 -15.30 10.69
CA LEU A 250 18.96 -16.30 9.68
C LEU A 250 20.15 -17.21 9.35
N LEU A 251 21.36 -16.69 9.24
CA LEU A 251 22.53 -17.47 8.84
C LEU A 251 23.21 -18.18 10.01
N GLY A 252 23.13 -17.65 11.22
CA GLY A 252 23.83 -18.17 12.40
C GLY A 252 25.35 -18.16 12.22
N GLU A 253 26.03 -19.06 12.92
CA GLU A 253 27.44 -19.35 12.63
C GLU A 253 27.51 -20.33 11.47
N PRO A 254 28.22 -20.00 10.37
CA PRO A 254 28.26 -20.86 9.21
C PRO A 254 29.01 -22.16 9.54
N SER A 255 28.37 -23.30 9.29
CA SER A 255 28.98 -24.64 9.41
C SER A 255 30.09 -24.91 8.40
N ARG A 256 30.24 -24.05 7.39
CA ARG A 256 31.15 -24.21 6.26
C ARG A 256 31.97 -22.94 6.06
N PRO A 257 33.26 -23.06 5.69
CA PRO A 257 34.10 -21.90 5.43
C PRO A 257 33.57 -21.15 4.20
N PRO A 258 33.74 -19.82 4.15
CA PRO A 258 33.33 -19.04 3.00
C PRO A 258 34.14 -19.43 1.77
N ALA A 259 33.50 -19.51 0.60
CA ALA A 259 34.16 -19.88 -0.64
C ALA A 259 35.13 -18.79 -1.15
N ARG A 260 34.96 -17.54 -0.70
CA ARG A 260 35.70 -16.36 -1.16
C ARG A 260 35.98 -15.39 -0.01
N ILE A 261 36.99 -14.55 -0.16
CA ILE A 261 37.30 -13.45 0.78
C ILE A 261 36.21 -12.37 0.74
N GLN A 262 35.69 -12.07 -0.46
CA GLN A 262 34.61 -11.11 -0.65
C GLN A 262 33.58 -11.65 -1.64
N ASP A 263 32.32 -11.56 -1.28
CA ASP A 263 31.23 -11.81 -2.21
C ASP A 263 30.92 -10.61 -3.11
N PRO A 264 30.26 -10.86 -4.26
CA PRO A 264 29.65 -9.82 -5.07
C PRO A 264 28.70 -8.92 -4.28
N PHE A 265 28.44 -7.73 -4.79
CA PHE A 265 27.59 -6.73 -4.12
C PHE A 265 26.14 -7.20 -3.87
N GLY A 266 25.62 -8.13 -4.68
CA GLY A 266 24.32 -8.79 -4.45
C GLY A 266 24.14 -9.36 -3.04
N TYR A 267 25.25 -9.77 -2.42
CA TYR A 267 25.31 -10.29 -1.06
C TYR A 267 25.96 -9.27 -0.12
N ARG A 268 27.19 -8.85 -0.41
CA ARG A 268 28.01 -8.07 0.53
C ARG A 268 27.48 -6.66 0.82
N CYS A 269 26.78 -6.06 -0.14
CA CYS A 269 26.18 -4.73 0.02
C CYS A 269 24.69 -4.78 0.38
N PHE A 270 24.16 -5.98 0.68
CA PHE A 270 22.73 -6.17 0.90
C PHE A 270 22.18 -5.29 2.05
N PRO A 271 22.80 -5.20 3.24
CA PRO A 271 22.29 -4.32 4.30
C PRO A 271 22.26 -2.85 3.91
N GLN A 272 23.25 -2.38 3.14
CA GLN A 272 23.38 -0.98 2.75
C GLN A 272 22.38 -0.54 1.67
N ILE A 273 21.85 -1.49 0.90
CA ILE A 273 20.93 -1.22 -0.21
C ILE A 273 19.49 -1.60 0.15
N HIS A 274 19.31 -2.69 0.89
CA HIS A 274 18.00 -3.11 1.40
C HIS A 274 17.57 -2.29 2.62
N GLY A 275 18.51 -1.88 3.49
CA GLY A 275 18.24 -1.03 4.65
C GLY A 275 17.45 0.25 4.33
N PRO A 276 17.84 1.04 3.31
CA PRO A 276 17.06 2.20 2.86
C PRO A 276 15.61 1.89 2.46
N ALA A 277 15.31 0.69 1.96
CA ALA A 277 13.95 0.28 1.64
C ALA A 277 13.14 -0.01 2.91
N VAL A 278 13.75 -0.64 3.92
CA VAL A 278 13.16 -0.83 5.26
C VAL A 278 12.90 0.53 5.93
N ASP A 279 13.84 1.46 5.86
CA ASP A 279 13.67 2.83 6.38
C ASP A 279 12.54 3.56 5.63
N ALA A 280 12.45 3.41 4.30
CA ALA A 280 11.39 4.02 3.51
C ALA A 280 9.99 3.48 3.83
N ALA A 281 9.85 2.16 4.04
CA ALA A 281 8.59 1.56 4.47
C ALA A 281 8.19 2.01 5.89
N THR A 282 9.16 2.13 6.80
CA THR A 282 8.95 2.67 8.15
C THR A 282 8.46 4.11 8.08
N ASP A 283 9.07 4.94 7.24
CA ASP A 283 8.70 6.34 7.07
C ASP A 283 7.31 6.50 6.43
N LEU A 284 6.96 5.65 5.46
CA LEU A 284 5.61 5.61 4.88
C LEU A 284 4.56 5.27 5.95
N GLY A 285 4.84 4.30 6.81
CA GLY A 285 3.95 3.96 7.94
C GLY A 285 3.66 5.17 8.83
N ARG A 286 4.70 5.94 9.20
CA ARG A 286 4.54 7.16 10.00
C ARG A 286 3.68 8.23 9.32
N VAL A 287 3.78 8.36 7.99
CA VAL A 287 2.92 9.28 7.23
C VAL A 287 1.47 8.78 7.24
N LEU A 288 1.28 7.49 6.97
CA LEU A 288 -0.04 6.86 6.96
C LEU A 288 -0.76 6.94 8.31
N ASP A 289 -0.06 6.79 9.42
CA ASP A 289 -0.62 6.92 10.77
C ASP A 289 -1.31 8.29 10.97
N VAL A 290 -0.76 9.34 10.36
CA VAL A 290 -1.37 10.68 10.34
C VAL A 290 -2.55 10.71 9.37
N GLU A 291 -2.35 10.28 8.12
CA GLU A 291 -3.34 10.39 7.05
C GLU A 291 -4.63 9.60 7.33
N PHE A 292 -4.53 8.41 7.94
CA PHE A 292 -5.69 7.59 8.32
C PHE A 292 -6.58 8.26 9.37
N ASN A 293 -5.99 9.09 10.22
CA ASN A 293 -6.60 9.60 11.44
C ASN A 293 -6.79 11.12 11.43
N ALA A 294 -6.56 11.77 10.27
CA ALA A 294 -6.70 13.20 10.10
C ALA A 294 -8.11 13.61 9.64
N ALA A 295 -8.61 14.70 10.22
CA ALA A 295 -9.72 15.47 9.68
C ALA A 295 -9.18 16.51 8.68
N ALA A 296 -9.00 16.09 7.42
CA ALA A 296 -8.34 16.89 6.38
C ALA A 296 -9.33 17.60 5.42
N GLU A 297 -10.62 17.50 5.67
CA GLU A 297 -11.69 18.11 4.86
C GLU A 297 -11.54 19.63 4.76
N ASN A 298 -11.86 20.20 3.61
CA ASN A 298 -11.92 21.66 3.45
C ASN A 298 -13.36 22.13 3.15
N PRO A 299 -13.96 22.98 4.01
CA PRO A 299 -13.40 23.53 5.24
C PRO A 299 -13.44 22.54 6.43
N LEU A 300 -12.49 22.67 7.35
CA LEU A 300 -12.52 21.98 8.65
C LEU A 300 -13.55 22.65 9.56
N ILE A 301 -14.55 21.86 9.99
CA ILE A 301 -15.55 22.27 10.96
C ILE A 301 -15.07 21.94 12.37
N VAL A 302 -15.00 22.95 13.22
CA VAL A 302 -14.67 22.82 14.64
C VAL A 302 -15.92 23.12 15.45
N ALA A 303 -16.42 22.10 16.13
CA ALA A 303 -17.48 22.23 17.13
C ALA A 303 -16.85 22.60 18.48
N ASP A 304 -17.51 23.46 19.27
CA ASP A 304 -17.05 23.83 20.61
C ASP A 304 -16.93 22.60 21.53
N HIS A 305 -15.71 22.06 21.64
CA HIS A 305 -15.28 21.04 22.59
C HIS A 305 -13.98 21.42 23.33
N PHE A 306 -13.43 22.62 23.07
CA PHE A 306 -12.14 23.07 23.62
C PHE A 306 -12.23 24.27 24.56
N GLY A 307 -13.43 24.72 24.92
CA GLY A 307 -13.62 25.76 25.92
C GLY A 307 -13.28 27.16 25.39
N HIS A 308 -14.34 27.97 25.26
CA HIS A 308 -14.33 29.43 25.06
C HIS A 308 -14.18 29.97 23.63
N GLU A 309 -14.34 29.17 22.57
CA GLU A 309 -14.49 29.72 21.21
C GLU A 309 -15.80 29.26 20.53
N ASP A 310 -16.45 30.18 19.80
CA ASP A 310 -17.62 29.90 18.96
C ASP A 310 -17.33 28.78 17.94
N ASP A 311 -18.36 28.07 17.49
CA ASP A 311 -18.24 27.15 16.34
C ASP A 311 -17.51 27.84 15.17
N ALA A 312 -16.60 27.14 14.51
CA ALA A 312 -15.77 27.70 13.47
C ALA A 312 -15.67 26.78 12.24
N ALA A 313 -15.48 27.41 11.08
CA ALA A 313 -15.09 26.73 9.85
C ALA A 313 -13.79 27.37 9.33
N TYR A 314 -12.74 26.56 9.19
CA TYR A 314 -11.44 26.98 8.71
C TYR A 314 -11.24 26.50 7.27
N HIS A 315 -10.85 27.40 6.37
CA HIS A 315 -10.52 27.04 4.99
C HIS A 315 -9.01 26.85 4.88
N HIS A 316 -8.55 25.72 4.35
CA HIS A 316 -7.14 25.34 4.31
C HIS A 316 -6.86 24.35 3.17
N GLY A 317 -5.59 24.00 2.98
CA GLY A 317 -5.10 23.09 1.94
C GLY A 317 -4.73 21.68 2.43
N ALA A 318 -5.36 21.18 3.50
CA ALA A 318 -4.95 19.87 4.08
C ALA A 318 -5.34 18.68 3.18
N PHE A 319 -6.15 18.90 2.15
CA PHE A 319 -6.43 17.93 1.10
C PHE A 319 -5.23 17.69 0.15
N HIS A 320 -4.10 18.40 0.31
CA HIS A 320 -2.94 18.25 -0.57
C HIS A 320 -1.96 17.17 -0.07
N SER A 321 -1.88 16.04 -0.78
CA SER A 321 -1.17 14.82 -0.33
C SER A 321 0.34 14.79 -0.64
N ALA A 322 1.05 15.91 -0.47
CA ALA A 322 2.49 15.99 -0.80
C ALA A 322 3.35 15.03 0.04
N TYR A 323 3.08 14.94 1.36
CA TYR A 323 3.79 14.04 2.27
C TYR A 323 3.68 12.58 1.83
N LEU A 324 2.46 12.15 1.50
CA LEU A 324 2.17 10.79 1.06
C LEU A 324 2.84 10.47 -0.28
N GLY A 325 2.72 11.37 -1.27
CA GLY A 325 3.37 11.20 -2.57
C GLY A 325 4.88 11.02 -2.47
N GLN A 326 5.56 11.90 -1.71
CA GLN A 326 7.02 11.81 -1.53
C GLN A 326 7.46 10.55 -0.79
N ALA A 327 6.69 10.10 0.21
CA ALA A 327 6.99 8.87 0.94
C ALA A 327 6.88 7.63 0.03
N LEU A 328 5.84 7.57 -0.81
CA LEU A 328 5.65 6.49 -1.79
C LEU A 328 6.75 6.50 -2.86
N ASP A 329 7.14 7.66 -3.36
CA ASP A 329 8.21 7.78 -4.36
C ASP A 329 9.55 7.30 -3.81
N ARG A 330 9.86 7.66 -2.56
CA ARG A 330 11.05 7.16 -1.86
C ARG A 330 11.04 5.63 -1.71
N LEU A 331 9.89 5.05 -1.34
CA LEU A 331 9.75 3.60 -1.23
C LEU A 331 10.03 2.92 -2.57
N ARG A 332 9.44 3.40 -3.67
CA ARG A 332 9.61 2.82 -5.01
C ARG A 332 11.06 2.89 -5.50
N LEU A 333 11.74 4.01 -5.28
CA LEU A 333 13.16 4.17 -5.61
C LEU A 333 14.03 3.17 -4.84
N ALA A 334 13.79 2.99 -3.54
CA ALA A 334 14.53 2.03 -2.73
C ALA A 334 14.21 0.57 -3.12
N LEU A 335 12.96 0.28 -3.48
CA LEU A 335 12.52 -1.04 -3.96
C LEU A 335 13.26 -1.45 -5.23
N LEU A 336 13.43 -0.54 -6.20
CA LEU A 336 14.19 -0.79 -7.43
C LEU A 336 15.61 -1.28 -7.14
N HIS A 337 16.31 -0.62 -6.21
CA HIS A 337 17.68 -1.03 -5.85
C HIS A 337 17.71 -2.39 -5.13
N THR A 338 16.71 -2.70 -4.31
CA THR A 338 16.56 -4.03 -3.72
C THR A 338 16.33 -5.10 -4.80
N GLY A 339 15.49 -4.81 -5.80
CA GLY A 339 15.24 -5.68 -6.95
C GLY A 339 16.50 -5.95 -7.77
N HIS A 340 17.35 -4.94 -8.00
CA HIS A 340 18.64 -5.14 -8.66
C HIS A 340 19.57 -6.10 -7.90
N LEU A 341 19.53 -6.11 -6.57
CA LEU A 341 20.32 -7.08 -5.81
C LEU A 341 19.77 -8.50 -5.96
N SER A 342 18.46 -8.67 -6.01
CA SER A 342 17.83 -9.98 -6.24
C SER A 342 18.23 -10.56 -7.59
N THR A 343 18.18 -9.77 -8.67
CA THR A 343 18.62 -10.25 -9.99
C THR A 343 20.12 -10.50 -10.06
N ALA A 344 20.94 -9.73 -9.33
CA ALA A 344 22.37 -10.00 -9.21
C ALA A 344 22.67 -11.32 -8.47
N ARG A 345 21.89 -11.67 -7.44
CA ARG A 345 22.01 -12.96 -6.76
C ARG A 345 21.53 -14.11 -7.64
N LEU A 346 20.42 -13.93 -8.35
CA LEU A 346 19.95 -14.90 -9.36
C LEU A 346 21.03 -15.19 -10.41
N ALA A 347 21.68 -14.16 -10.96
CA ALA A 347 22.79 -14.32 -11.90
C ALA A 347 24.00 -15.05 -11.30
N THR A 348 24.22 -14.89 -9.98
CA THR A 348 25.27 -15.62 -9.27
C THR A 348 24.91 -17.10 -9.10
N LEU A 349 23.64 -17.42 -8.80
CA LEU A 349 23.18 -18.79 -8.57
C LEU A 349 23.31 -19.68 -9.81
N VAL A 350 23.24 -19.10 -11.00
CA VAL A 350 23.35 -19.85 -12.27
C VAL A 350 24.79 -20.05 -12.74
N GLU A 351 25.77 -19.47 -12.05
CA GLU A 351 27.18 -19.45 -12.49
C GLU A 351 28.02 -20.50 -11.73
N PRO A 352 28.65 -21.46 -12.44
CA PRO A 352 29.45 -22.52 -11.84
C PRO A 352 30.57 -22.03 -10.92
N ASN A 353 31.19 -20.89 -11.24
CA ASN A 353 32.27 -20.34 -10.42
C ASN A 353 31.83 -19.90 -9.01
N PHE A 354 30.51 -19.74 -8.78
CA PHE A 354 29.98 -19.39 -7.47
C PHE A 354 29.34 -20.57 -6.74
N THR A 355 28.69 -21.48 -7.47
CA THR A 355 27.95 -22.61 -6.87
C THR A 355 28.69 -23.94 -6.90
N GLY A 356 29.67 -24.10 -7.79
CA GLY A 356 30.30 -25.39 -8.11
C GLY A 356 29.38 -26.37 -8.85
N LEU A 357 28.21 -25.92 -9.31
CA LEU A 357 27.22 -26.72 -10.03
C LEU A 357 27.35 -26.57 -11.55
N GLN A 358 26.54 -27.33 -12.30
CA GLN A 358 26.39 -27.10 -13.74
C GLN A 358 25.81 -25.70 -14.01
N PRO A 359 26.16 -25.08 -15.16
CA PRO A 359 25.63 -23.77 -15.51
C PRO A 359 24.10 -23.80 -15.56
N PHE A 360 23.48 -22.70 -15.11
CA PHE A 360 22.03 -22.56 -15.02
C PHE A 360 21.34 -23.59 -14.13
N LEU A 361 22.10 -24.23 -13.23
CA LEU A 361 21.61 -25.31 -12.37
C LEU A 361 20.98 -26.46 -13.18
N ALA A 362 21.41 -26.64 -14.43
CA ALA A 362 20.84 -27.63 -15.33
C ALA A 362 21.14 -29.06 -14.85
N GLU A 363 20.14 -29.93 -14.94
CA GLU A 363 20.27 -31.37 -14.68
C GLU A 363 19.65 -32.14 -15.85
N GLY A 364 20.15 -33.36 -16.12
CA GLY A 364 19.65 -34.22 -17.19
C GLY A 364 20.60 -34.31 -18.38
N VAL A 365 20.04 -34.24 -19.60
CA VAL A 365 20.80 -34.43 -20.84
C VAL A 365 21.67 -33.21 -21.15
N ARG A 366 22.80 -33.43 -21.84
CA ARG A 366 23.64 -32.32 -22.32
C ARG A 366 22.81 -31.39 -23.21
N GLY A 367 22.85 -30.10 -22.91
CA GLY A 367 22.07 -29.07 -23.61
C GLY A 367 20.80 -28.63 -22.86
N SER A 368 20.50 -29.24 -21.70
CA SER A 368 19.43 -28.73 -20.81
C SER A 368 19.74 -27.31 -20.33
N SER A 369 18.70 -26.49 -20.26
CA SER A 369 18.76 -25.06 -19.94
C SER A 369 18.57 -24.76 -18.45
N GLY A 370 18.05 -25.72 -17.67
CA GLY A 370 17.82 -25.55 -16.25
C GLY A 370 16.92 -24.35 -15.96
N VAL A 371 17.41 -23.41 -15.16
CA VAL A 371 16.69 -22.19 -14.78
C VAL A 371 17.08 -20.94 -15.57
N MET A 372 17.82 -21.08 -16.68
CA MET A 372 18.28 -19.95 -17.50
C MET A 372 17.17 -18.93 -17.82
N ILE A 373 15.97 -19.41 -18.17
CA ILE A 373 14.86 -18.54 -18.55
C ILE A 373 14.37 -17.62 -17.42
N LEU A 374 14.64 -17.97 -16.15
CA LEU A 374 14.26 -17.13 -15.00
C LEU A 374 15.00 -15.79 -14.99
N GLU A 375 16.23 -15.73 -15.54
CA GLU A 375 16.94 -14.44 -15.66
C GLU A 375 16.19 -13.47 -16.57
N TYR A 376 15.57 -13.98 -17.65
CA TYR A 376 14.79 -13.17 -18.59
C TYR A 376 13.51 -12.68 -17.92
N SER A 377 12.78 -13.59 -17.26
CA SER A 377 11.53 -13.26 -16.56
C SER A 377 11.77 -12.26 -15.43
N ALA A 378 12.79 -12.47 -14.59
CA ALA A 378 13.13 -11.57 -13.50
C ALA A 378 13.56 -10.18 -14.01
N ASN A 379 14.37 -10.10 -15.06
CA ASN A 379 14.78 -8.81 -15.62
C ASN A 379 13.62 -8.08 -16.34
N SER A 380 12.68 -8.82 -16.94
CA SER A 380 11.46 -8.24 -17.51
C SER A 380 10.58 -7.61 -16.40
N ALA A 381 10.33 -8.35 -15.31
CA ALA A 381 9.60 -7.82 -14.15
C ALA A 381 10.32 -6.63 -13.51
N LEU A 382 11.65 -6.68 -13.38
CA LEU A 382 12.44 -5.57 -12.87
C LEU A 382 12.39 -4.33 -13.78
N ALA A 383 12.19 -4.50 -15.09
CA ALA A 383 12.01 -3.37 -16.01
C ALA A 383 10.72 -2.61 -15.74
N GLU A 384 9.65 -3.30 -15.32
CA GLU A 384 8.41 -2.66 -14.84
C GLU A 384 8.70 -1.85 -13.56
N VAL A 385 9.34 -2.46 -12.55
CA VAL A 385 9.74 -1.76 -11.30
C VAL A 385 10.58 -0.51 -11.62
N ARG A 386 11.49 -0.60 -12.59
CA ARG A 386 12.34 0.51 -13.02
C ARG A 386 11.56 1.63 -13.68
N THR A 387 10.65 1.28 -14.59
CA THR A 387 9.80 2.26 -15.29
C THR A 387 8.90 2.98 -14.30
N LEU A 388 8.39 2.25 -13.31
CA LEU A 388 7.57 2.76 -12.22
C LEU A 388 8.38 3.32 -11.05
N ALA A 389 9.69 3.53 -11.18
CA ALA A 389 10.50 4.20 -10.16
C ALA A 389 10.61 5.71 -10.41
N GLU A 390 10.21 6.20 -11.58
CA GLU A 390 10.11 7.64 -11.85
C GLU A 390 9.13 8.27 -10.84
N PRO A 391 9.56 9.27 -10.05
CA PRO A 391 8.72 9.87 -9.03
C PRO A 391 7.50 10.52 -9.68
N ALA A 392 6.28 10.14 -9.26
CA ALA A 392 5.07 10.76 -9.78
C ALA A 392 4.87 12.17 -9.21
N SER A 393 5.45 12.46 -8.05
CA SER A 393 5.40 13.78 -7.40
C SER A 393 6.11 14.90 -8.17
N ILE A 394 6.86 14.61 -9.24
CA ILE A 394 7.35 15.65 -10.17
C ILE A 394 6.22 16.21 -11.05
N GLY A 395 5.09 15.51 -11.14
CA GLY A 395 3.93 15.91 -11.91
C GLY A 395 3.34 17.21 -11.38
N ASN A 396 2.75 17.98 -12.30
CA ASN A 396 1.95 19.15 -11.95
C ASN A 396 0.72 19.24 -12.86
N ALA A 397 -0.37 19.79 -12.34
CA ALA A 397 -1.56 20.08 -13.11
C ALA A 397 -2.07 21.47 -12.75
N VAL A 398 -2.59 22.17 -13.76
CA VAL A 398 -3.28 23.45 -13.58
C VAL A 398 -4.71 23.25 -14.07
N VAL A 399 -5.64 23.18 -13.14
CA VAL A 399 -7.06 22.91 -13.40
C VAL A 399 -7.93 24.03 -12.81
N SER A 400 -9.25 23.88 -12.93
CA SER A 400 -10.21 24.84 -12.38
C SER A 400 -9.92 26.29 -12.80
N ARG A 401 -9.58 26.50 -14.09
CA ARG A 401 -9.23 27.81 -14.69
C ARG A 401 -8.04 28.51 -14.02
N GLY A 402 -7.07 27.74 -13.52
CA GLY A 402 -5.87 28.26 -12.87
C GLY A 402 -6.01 28.51 -11.38
N GLN A 403 -7.13 28.11 -10.78
CA GLN A 403 -7.34 28.21 -9.34
C GLN A 403 -6.72 27.05 -8.55
N GLU A 404 -6.59 25.91 -9.20
CA GLU A 404 -5.93 24.73 -8.68
C GLU A 404 -4.68 24.53 -9.53
N GLU A 405 -3.65 25.31 -9.23
CA GLU A 405 -2.40 25.41 -9.99
C GLU A 405 -1.31 24.42 -9.56
N ASN A 406 -1.59 23.61 -8.54
CA ASN A 406 -0.69 22.57 -8.04
C ASN A 406 -1.43 21.28 -7.67
N SER A 407 -0.77 20.14 -7.83
CA SER A 407 -1.31 18.83 -7.46
C SER A 407 -0.17 17.89 -7.08
N SER A 408 -0.39 17.01 -6.10
CA SER A 408 0.67 16.14 -5.56
C SER A 408 0.95 14.88 -6.38
N PHE A 409 0.01 14.44 -7.24
CA PHE A 409 0.07 13.16 -7.95
C PHE A 409 0.28 11.94 -7.01
N ALA A 410 -0.17 12.06 -5.76
CA ALA A 410 -0.06 10.99 -4.77
C ALA A 410 -0.85 9.73 -5.18
N PHE A 411 -1.98 9.88 -5.87
CA PHE A 411 -2.75 8.77 -6.43
C PHE A 411 -1.89 7.93 -7.40
N GLN A 412 -1.21 8.60 -8.33
CA GLN A 412 -0.31 7.96 -9.28
C GLN A 412 0.86 7.30 -8.55
N SER A 413 1.39 7.95 -7.51
CA SER A 413 2.45 7.38 -6.66
C SER A 413 2.00 6.07 -5.99
N ALA A 414 0.77 6.02 -5.47
CA ALA A 414 0.20 4.83 -4.83
C ALA A 414 -0.09 3.70 -5.83
N SER A 415 -0.69 4.04 -6.98
CA SER A 415 -0.93 3.08 -8.07
C SER A 415 0.37 2.48 -8.61
N GLN A 416 1.39 3.31 -8.84
CA GLN A 416 2.72 2.86 -9.26
C GLN A 416 3.38 1.98 -8.20
N ALA A 417 3.17 2.26 -6.90
CA ALA A 417 3.72 1.45 -5.81
C ALA A 417 3.11 0.04 -5.79
N LEU A 418 1.79 -0.09 -5.84
CA LEU A 418 1.10 -1.38 -5.89
C LEU A 418 1.56 -2.23 -7.09
N ARG A 419 1.66 -1.62 -8.28
CA ARG A 419 2.17 -2.31 -9.48
C ARG A 419 3.64 -2.70 -9.36
N SER A 420 4.48 -1.84 -8.79
CA SER A 420 5.89 -2.13 -8.55
C SER A 420 6.08 -3.31 -7.60
N LEU A 421 5.26 -3.41 -6.55
CA LEU A 421 5.30 -4.50 -5.59
C LEU A 421 4.88 -5.83 -6.21
N GLY A 422 3.87 -5.84 -7.08
CA GLY A 422 3.48 -7.02 -7.86
C GLY A 422 4.62 -7.52 -8.75
N ALA A 423 5.32 -6.63 -9.45
CA ALA A 423 6.47 -7.01 -10.27
C ALA A 423 7.69 -7.43 -9.42
N PHE A 424 7.95 -6.76 -8.30
CA PHE A 424 9.03 -7.11 -7.37
C PHE A 424 8.84 -8.50 -6.75
N ARG A 425 7.59 -8.89 -6.44
CA ARG A 425 7.24 -10.25 -6.00
C ARG A 425 7.71 -11.31 -6.99
N LEU A 426 7.52 -11.09 -8.29
CA LEU A 426 7.97 -12.01 -9.34
C LEU A 426 9.50 -12.09 -9.45
N VAL A 427 10.21 -10.97 -9.22
CA VAL A 427 11.68 -10.96 -9.17
C VAL A 427 12.17 -11.87 -8.04
N LEU A 428 11.63 -11.72 -6.84
CA LEU A 428 11.98 -12.55 -5.69
C LEU A 428 11.61 -14.02 -5.91
N ALA A 429 10.44 -14.29 -6.49
CA ALA A 429 9.99 -15.65 -6.79
C ALA A 429 10.95 -16.39 -7.73
N CYS A 430 11.49 -15.71 -8.75
CA CYS A 430 12.51 -16.28 -9.62
C CYS A 430 13.79 -16.62 -8.84
N GLU A 431 14.21 -15.76 -7.91
CA GLU A 431 15.36 -16.02 -7.05
C GLU A 431 15.13 -17.23 -6.13
N ILE A 432 13.94 -17.35 -5.52
CA ILE A 432 13.57 -18.50 -4.66
C ILE A 432 13.71 -19.82 -5.42
N VAL A 433 13.15 -19.90 -6.64
CA VAL A 433 13.20 -21.13 -7.44
C VAL A 433 14.65 -21.55 -7.69
N ALA A 434 15.52 -20.61 -8.06
CA ALA A 434 16.95 -20.88 -8.27
C ALA A 434 17.68 -21.24 -6.97
N ALA A 435 17.44 -20.51 -5.88
CA ALA A 435 18.11 -20.72 -4.60
C ALA A 435 17.79 -22.10 -4.00
N VAL A 436 16.51 -22.46 -3.95
CA VAL A 436 16.06 -23.77 -3.44
C VAL A 436 16.59 -24.90 -4.33
N ARG A 437 16.57 -24.72 -5.66
CA ARG A 437 17.17 -25.69 -6.59
C ARG A 437 18.67 -25.87 -6.37
N ALA A 438 19.42 -24.78 -6.19
CA ALA A 438 20.85 -24.84 -5.92
C ALA A 438 21.14 -25.58 -4.60
N LEU A 439 20.40 -25.28 -3.54
CA LEU A 439 20.52 -25.97 -2.25
C LEU A 439 20.24 -27.47 -2.36
N ARG A 440 19.18 -27.86 -3.11
CA ARG A 440 18.84 -29.27 -3.39
C ARG A 440 19.98 -29.99 -4.11
N LEU A 441 20.49 -29.42 -5.21
CA LEU A 441 21.60 -30.01 -5.99
C LEU A 441 22.88 -30.16 -5.18
N ARG A 442 23.10 -29.29 -4.18
CA ARG A 442 24.25 -29.37 -3.27
C ARG A 442 23.99 -30.26 -2.05
N GLY A 443 22.76 -30.71 -1.83
CA GLY A 443 22.38 -31.48 -0.63
C GLY A 443 22.53 -30.68 0.67
N ILE A 444 22.30 -29.37 0.63
CA ILE A 444 22.47 -28.46 1.78
C ILE A 444 21.11 -28.17 2.40
N VAL A 445 21.04 -28.29 3.72
CA VAL A 445 19.90 -27.84 4.53
C VAL A 445 20.38 -26.74 5.48
N PRO A 446 19.67 -25.61 5.64
CA PRO A 446 20.08 -24.54 6.55
C PRO A 446 20.22 -24.99 8.01
N ASP A 447 21.23 -24.47 8.71
CA ASP A 447 21.52 -24.90 10.09
C ASP A 447 20.58 -24.26 11.13
N THR A 448 20.17 -23.01 10.92
CA THR A 448 19.30 -22.29 11.84
C THR A 448 17.84 -22.70 11.69
N ALA A 449 17.11 -22.77 12.80
CA ALA A 449 15.68 -23.09 12.78
C ALA A 449 14.83 -22.20 11.83
N PRO A 450 14.94 -20.85 11.83
CA PRO A 450 14.11 -20.02 10.97
C PRO A 450 14.39 -20.22 9.47
N LEU A 451 15.66 -20.27 9.06
CA LEU A 451 16.00 -20.46 7.64
C LEU A 451 15.69 -21.89 7.18
N ARG A 452 15.85 -22.88 8.06
CA ARG A 452 15.48 -24.27 7.80
C ARG A 452 13.98 -24.39 7.56
N ALA A 453 13.15 -23.79 8.41
CA ALA A 453 11.70 -23.82 8.25
C ALA A 453 11.27 -23.22 6.90
N ALA A 454 11.83 -22.07 6.52
CA ALA A 454 11.57 -21.46 5.21
C ALA A 454 12.00 -22.38 4.05
N PHE A 455 13.19 -22.98 4.13
CA PHE A 455 13.66 -23.93 3.12
C PHE A 455 12.78 -25.17 3.02
N GLU A 456 12.37 -25.77 4.14
CA GLU A 456 11.52 -26.98 4.17
C GLU A 456 10.11 -26.69 3.61
N ILE A 457 9.52 -25.54 3.92
CA ILE A 457 8.23 -25.13 3.34
C ILE A 457 8.37 -24.97 1.82
N ALA A 458 9.44 -24.33 1.35
CA ALA A 458 9.68 -24.16 -0.08
C ALA A 458 9.98 -25.50 -0.76
N GLU A 459 10.73 -26.38 -0.11
CA GLU A 459 11.10 -27.70 -0.61
C GLU A 459 9.88 -28.62 -0.75
N ALA A 460 8.91 -28.51 0.16
CA ALA A 460 7.66 -29.25 0.11
C ALA A 460 6.70 -28.77 -1.00
N LYS A 461 6.71 -27.48 -1.34
CA LYS A 461 5.76 -26.88 -2.30
C LYS A 461 6.30 -26.77 -3.73
N LEU A 462 7.60 -26.54 -3.91
CA LEU A 462 8.22 -26.45 -5.23
C LEU A 462 8.43 -27.83 -5.83
N ASN A 463 8.15 -27.99 -7.12
CA ASN A 463 8.26 -29.28 -7.78
C ASN A 463 9.72 -29.80 -7.73
N PRO A 464 9.94 -31.06 -7.26
CA PRO A 464 11.28 -31.62 -7.10
C PRO A 464 11.94 -32.03 -8.43
N ASP A 465 11.18 -32.13 -9.53
CA ASP A 465 11.71 -32.47 -10.85
C ASP A 465 12.64 -31.37 -11.37
N MET A 466 13.90 -31.76 -11.60
CA MET A 466 14.97 -30.90 -12.06
C MET A 466 15.22 -30.98 -13.57
N THR A 467 14.49 -31.80 -14.30
CA THR A 467 14.57 -31.80 -15.76
C THR A 467 13.99 -30.51 -16.36
N ASP A 468 14.37 -30.19 -17.60
CA ASP A 468 13.83 -29.02 -18.31
C ASP A 468 12.31 -29.15 -18.47
N ARG A 469 11.60 -28.14 -17.95
CA ARG A 469 10.14 -28.07 -17.97
C ARG A 469 9.68 -26.61 -17.86
N GLN A 470 8.38 -26.39 -17.98
CA GLN A 470 7.80 -25.08 -17.73
C GLN A 470 7.99 -24.68 -16.26
N LEU A 471 8.61 -23.51 -16.04
CA LEU A 471 8.89 -22.97 -14.70
C LEU A 471 7.86 -21.95 -14.22
N SER A 472 6.88 -21.55 -15.05
CA SER A 472 5.82 -20.62 -14.64
C SER A 472 5.07 -21.09 -13.38
N PRO A 473 4.68 -22.39 -13.26
CA PRO A 473 4.03 -22.89 -12.05
C PRO A 473 4.92 -22.78 -10.80
N ASP A 474 6.24 -22.96 -10.91
CA ASP A 474 7.15 -22.80 -9.77
C ASP A 474 7.26 -21.34 -9.33
N VAL A 475 7.25 -20.40 -10.28
CA VAL A 475 7.26 -18.96 -9.98
C VAL A 475 5.96 -18.54 -9.31
N GLU A 476 4.81 -19.09 -9.72
CA GLU A 476 3.52 -18.86 -9.05
C GLU A 476 3.54 -19.37 -7.60
N VAL A 477 4.02 -20.61 -7.39
CA VAL A 477 4.19 -21.18 -6.04
C VAL A 477 5.17 -20.36 -5.21
N ALA A 478 6.32 -19.99 -5.78
CA ALA A 478 7.32 -19.17 -5.11
C ALA A 478 6.83 -17.75 -4.78
N SER A 479 5.93 -17.20 -5.60
CA SER A 479 5.29 -15.92 -5.33
C SER A 479 4.40 -16.00 -4.10
N ALA A 480 3.69 -17.11 -3.88
CA ALA A 480 2.88 -17.33 -2.69
C ALA A 480 3.73 -17.62 -1.42
N LEU A 481 4.87 -18.30 -1.58
CA LEU A 481 5.80 -18.58 -0.47
C LEU A 481 6.31 -17.32 0.24
N LEU A 482 6.35 -16.17 -0.44
CA LEU A 482 6.83 -14.92 0.13
C LEU A 482 6.00 -14.45 1.35
N ASP A 483 4.69 -14.76 1.39
CA ASP A 483 3.83 -14.40 2.52
C ASP A 483 4.18 -15.24 3.77
N GLU A 484 4.59 -16.50 3.57
CA GLU A 484 5.07 -17.36 4.66
C GLU A 484 6.48 -16.97 5.10
N PHE A 485 7.34 -16.56 4.16
CA PHE A 485 8.71 -16.13 4.46
C PHE A 485 8.75 -14.84 5.27
N ALA A 486 7.80 -13.93 5.06
CA ALA A 486 7.68 -12.71 5.85
C ALA A 486 7.42 -12.97 7.35
N SER A 487 7.01 -14.19 7.71
CA SER A 487 6.70 -14.62 9.08
C SER A 487 7.79 -15.48 9.75
N CYS A 488 8.90 -15.78 9.07
CA CYS A 488 9.96 -16.70 9.53
C CYS A 488 11.05 -16.06 10.43
#